data_AF-A0A524N2A5-F1
#
_entry.id   AF-A0A524N2A5-F1
#
_cell.length_a   1.000
_cell.length_b   1.000
_cell.length_c   1.000
_cell.angle_alpha   90.00
_cell.angle_beta   90.00
_cell.angle_gamma   90.00
#
_symmetry.space_group_name_H-M   'P 1'
#
loop_
_entity.id
_entity.type
_entity.pdbx_description
1 polymer ?
#
loop_
_entity_poly.entity_id
_entity_poly.type
_entity_poly.pdbx_seq_one_letter_code
_entity_poly.pdbx_strand_id
1 'polypeptide(L)'
;MQMTAPFAWLFVRLPDVAMISALVLFTNILSTFWYQYQIDYHYSLVAVPALAIGTVYAIGAMSDHAMSVSGRRLPVSTRALALSTLAVATLVTAFLWAPSPLGSTDSWYGDRNNVYAETARELLDEIPADAVVSANYRLTPHLAYREEIYQFPNPFRVSLYGADISLEGSRLVERADRVEYVMIPADQDAQLIADWLAIADAFDEVARNEIWILYERNPDVELPG
;
A
#
# COMPACT_ATOMS: atom_id res chain seq x y z
N MET A 1 -12.61 -5.67 -14.03
CA MET A 1 -12.73 -5.02 -15.36
C MET A 1 -11.60 -4.02 -15.62
N GLN A 2 -11.26 -3.17 -14.66
CA GLN A 2 -10.23 -2.14 -14.83
C GLN A 2 -8.86 -2.67 -15.29
N MET A 3 -8.48 -3.88 -14.85
CA MET A 3 -7.20 -4.49 -15.22
C MET A 3 -7.13 -5.03 -16.66
N THR A 4 -8.24 -5.47 -17.26
CA THR A 4 -8.24 -6.14 -18.56
C THR A 4 -8.76 -5.25 -19.69
N ALA A 5 -9.58 -4.26 -19.36
CA ALA A 5 -10.18 -3.34 -20.33
C ALA A 5 -9.16 -2.53 -21.16
N PRO A 6 -8.01 -2.07 -20.65
CA PRO A 6 -7.02 -1.36 -21.46
C PRO A 6 -6.50 -2.20 -22.63
N PHE A 7 -6.50 -3.52 -22.50
CA PHE A 7 -6.02 -4.47 -23.51
C PHE A 7 -7.08 -4.84 -24.56
N ALA A 8 -8.29 -4.27 -24.47
CA ALA A 8 -9.45 -4.58 -25.31
C ALA A 8 -9.74 -6.10 -25.43
N TRP A 9 -9.31 -6.89 -24.42
CA TRP A 9 -9.37 -8.36 -24.43
C TRP A 9 -8.73 -9.05 -25.65
N LEU A 10 -7.82 -8.39 -26.36
CA LEU A 10 -7.19 -8.94 -27.56
C LEU A 10 -6.37 -10.21 -27.28
N PHE A 11 -5.81 -10.33 -26.07
CA PHE A 11 -5.12 -11.53 -25.59
C PHE A 11 -6.00 -12.80 -25.58
N VAL A 12 -7.34 -12.69 -25.59
CA VAL A 12 -8.23 -13.87 -25.64
C VAL A 12 -8.05 -14.68 -26.92
N ARG A 13 -7.55 -14.06 -27.99
CA ARG A 13 -7.31 -14.74 -29.28
C ARG A 13 -6.22 -15.80 -29.18
N LEU A 14 -5.18 -15.54 -28.39
CA LEU A 14 -4.08 -16.47 -28.09
C LEU A 14 -3.81 -16.38 -26.58
N PRO A 15 -4.57 -17.15 -25.78
CA PRO A 15 -4.59 -16.97 -24.33
C PRO A 15 -3.36 -17.58 -23.64
N ASP A 16 -2.57 -18.40 -24.34
CA ASP A 16 -1.41 -19.13 -23.82
C ASP A 16 -0.46 -18.25 -23.00
N VAL A 17 -0.07 -17.09 -23.53
CA VAL A 17 0.82 -16.16 -22.86
C VAL A 17 0.13 -15.44 -21.69
N ALA A 18 -1.14 -15.05 -21.85
CA ALA A 18 -1.91 -14.40 -20.78
C ALA A 18 -2.20 -15.37 -19.61
N MET A 19 -2.31 -16.67 -19.89
CA MET A 19 -2.58 -17.72 -18.91
C MET A 19 -1.39 -17.99 -17.99
N ILE A 20 -0.19 -17.49 -18.31
CA ILE A 20 0.97 -17.52 -17.40
C ILE A 20 0.63 -16.80 -16.08
N SER A 21 -0.15 -15.73 -16.13
CA SER A 21 -0.62 -15.03 -14.92
C SER A 21 -1.76 -15.75 -14.19
N ALA A 22 -2.39 -16.77 -14.79
CA ALA A 22 -3.44 -17.52 -14.13
C ALA A 22 -2.91 -18.28 -12.91
N LEU A 23 -1.69 -18.83 -13.00
CA LEU A 23 -1.05 -19.50 -11.86
C LEU A 23 -0.84 -18.53 -10.70
N VAL A 24 -0.33 -17.32 -10.99
CA VAL A 24 -0.06 -16.29 -9.96
C VAL A 24 -1.35 -15.78 -9.32
N LEU A 25 -2.39 -15.53 -10.13
CA LEU A 25 -3.69 -15.13 -9.62
C LEU A 25 -4.34 -16.26 -8.79
N PHE A 26 -4.19 -17.51 -9.21
CA PHE A 26 -4.70 -18.66 -8.46
C PHE A 26 -3.96 -18.87 -7.14
N THR A 27 -2.64 -18.70 -7.10
CA THR A 27 -1.87 -18.74 -5.84
C THR A 27 -2.27 -17.62 -4.89
N ASN A 28 -2.57 -16.42 -5.41
CA ASN A 28 -3.07 -15.31 -4.60
C ASN A 28 -4.45 -15.61 -4.01
N ILE A 29 -5.32 -16.31 -4.75
CA ILE A 29 -6.66 -16.74 -4.30
C ILE A 29 -6.58 -17.90 -3.29
N LEU A 30 -5.51 -18.71 -3.32
CA LEU A 30 -5.34 -19.86 -2.41
C LEU A 30 -4.58 -19.50 -1.13
N SER A 31 -3.88 -18.36 -1.12
CA SER A 31 -3.02 -17.96 0.00
C SER A 31 -3.84 -17.44 1.17
N THR A 32 -3.63 -17.94 2.38
CA THR A 32 -4.36 -17.50 3.59
C THR A 32 -3.96 -16.10 4.10
N PHE A 33 -3.16 -15.33 3.34
CA PHE A 33 -2.68 -14.00 3.72
C PHE A 33 -3.67 -12.90 3.30
N TRP A 34 -4.30 -12.26 4.29
CA TRP A 34 -5.42 -11.30 4.09
C TRP A 34 -5.11 -10.12 3.15
N TYR A 35 -3.85 -9.67 3.05
CA TYR A 35 -3.44 -8.58 2.13
C TYR A 35 -3.51 -8.94 0.63
N GLN A 36 -3.64 -10.23 0.27
CA GLN A 36 -3.57 -10.68 -1.13
C GLN A 36 -4.93 -10.74 -1.87
N TYR A 37 -6.05 -10.51 -1.18
CA TYR A 37 -7.41 -10.65 -1.77
C TYR A 37 -8.08 -9.34 -2.19
N GLN A 38 -7.58 -8.19 -1.75
CA GLN A 38 -8.17 -6.91 -2.11
C GLN A 38 -7.58 -6.42 -3.44
N ILE A 39 -8.47 -6.22 -4.42
CA ILE A 39 -8.14 -5.70 -5.77
C ILE A 39 -7.56 -4.28 -5.69
N ASP A 40 -7.78 -3.58 -4.56
CA ASP A 40 -7.28 -2.23 -4.29
C ASP A 40 -5.76 -2.18 -3.98
N TYR A 41 -5.09 -3.32 -3.78
CA TYR A 41 -3.64 -3.38 -3.55
C TYR A 41 -2.86 -3.92 -4.76
N HIS A 42 -1.58 -3.54 -4.82
CA HIS A 42 -0.62 -3.81 -5.89
C HIS A 42 -0.42 -5.31 -6.27
N TYR A 43 -0.95 -6.25 -5.50
CA TYR A 43 -0.77 -7.69 -5.71
C TYR A 43 -1.43 -8.22 -6.99
N SER A 44 -2.44 -7.51 -7.51
CA SER A 44 -3.06 -7.83 -8.78
C SER A 44 -2.23 -7.32 -9.98
N LEU A 45 -1.35 -6.32 -9.79
CA LEU A 45 -0.53 -5.73 -10.87
C LEU A 45 0.39 -6.77 -11.54
N VAL A 46 0.71 -7.86 -10.86
CA VAL A 46 1.51 -8.96 -11.43
C VAL A 46 0.89 -9.58 -12.68
N ALA A 47 -0.43 -9.45 -12.88
CA ALA A 47 -1.11 -9.92 -14.08
C ALA A 47 -0.93 -8.98 -15.29
N VAL A 48 -0.65 -7.69 -15.06
CA VAL A 48 -0.60 -6.66 -16.11
C VAL A 48 0.50 -6.94 -17.16
N PRO A 49 1.75 -7.31 -16.80
CA PRO A 49 2.78 -7.62 -17.77
C PRO A 49 2.42 -8.80 -18.69
N ALA A 50 1.85 -9.89 -18.16
CA ALA A 50 1.50 -11.04 -19.01
C ALA A 50 0.32 -10.73 -19.94
N LEU A 51 -0.66 -9.94 -19.48
CA LEU A 51 -1.75 -9.45 -20.33
C LEU A 51 -1.23 -8.56 -21.46
N ALA A 52 -0.25 -7.70 -21.18
CA ALA A 52 0.41 -6.87 -22.18
C ALA A 52 1.17 -7.71 -23.22
N ILE A 53 2.00 -8.65 -22.76
CA ILE A 53 2.77 -9.54 -23.66
C ILE A 53 1.82 -10.42 -24.47
N GLY A 54 0.78 -10.99 -23.84
CA GLY A 54 -0.23 -11.79 -24.53
C GLY A 54 -1.02 -10.99 -25.58
N THR A 55 -1.29 -9.72 -25.31
CA THR A 55 -1.92 -8.81 -26.28
C THR A 55 -1.00 -8.55 -27.48
N VAL A 56 0.28 -8.27 -27.24
CA VAL A 56 1.28 -8.08 -28.31
C VAL A 56 1.44 -9.35 -29.15
N TYR A 57 1.52 -10.51 -28.49
CA TYR A 57 1.61 -11.81 -29.14
C TYR A 57 0.37 -12.11 -30.01
N ALA A 58 -0.83 -11.89 -29.46
CA ALA A 58 -2.10 -12.09 -30.16
C ALA A 58 -2.22 -11.19 -31.41
N ILE A 59 -1.79 -9.92 -31.33
CA ILE A 59 -1.77 -9.00 -32.47
C ILE A 59 -0.69 -9.40 -33.49
N GLY A 60 0.50 -9.81 -33.02
CA GLY A 60 1.62 -10.23 -33.87
C GLY A 60 1.29 -11.47 -34.72
N ALA A 61 0.45 -12.37 -34.21
CA ALA A 61 -0.03 -13.54 -34.93
C ALA A 61 -1.18 -13.25 -35.93
N MET A 62 -1.69 -12.01 -35.98
CA MET A 62 -2.72 -11.65 -36.97
C MET A 62 -2.10 -11.48 -38.35
N SER A 63 -2.65 -12.17 -39.34
CA SER A 63 -2.29 -11.96 -40.74
C SER A 63 -3.04 -10.77 -41.31
N ASP A 64 -2.32 -9.89 -42.02
CA ASP A 64 -2.85 -8.67 -42.65
C ASP A 64 -3.77 -9.02 -43.83
N HIS A 65 -5.03 -9.26 -43.50
CA HIS A 65 -6.09 -9.40 -44.50
C HIS A 65 -6.82 -8.08 -44.63
N ALA A 66 -7.07 -7.64 -45.87
CA ALA A 66 -7.98 -6.54 -46.14
C ALA A 66 -9.37 -6.93 -45.63
N MET A 67 -9.92 -6.15 -44.70
CA MET A 67 -11.21 -6.48 -44.12
C MET A 67 -12.33 -6.22 -45.11
N SER A 68 -13.21 -7.21 -45.28
CA SER A 68 -14.43 -7.09 -46.06
C SER A 68 -15.62 -7.03 -45.11
N VAL A 69 -16.22 -5.86 -44.95
CA VAL A 69 -17.42 -5.66 -44.13
C VAL A 69 -18.59 -5.41 -45.07
N SER A 70 -19.67 -6.21 -44.96
CA SER A 70 -20.87 -6.11 -45.81
C SER A 70 -20.58 -6.00 -47.31
N GLY A 71 -19.63 -6.81 -47.81
CA GLY A 71 -19.26 -6.86 -49.23
C GLY A 71 -18.36 -5.73 -49.73
N ARG A 72 -18.03 -4.73 -48.89
CA ARG A 72 -17.04 -3.68 -49.22
C ARG A 72 -15.70 -4.01 -48.58
N ARG A 73 -14.66 -4.06 -49.42
CA ARG A 73 -13.27 -4.13 -48.96
C ARG A 73 -12.86 -2.78 -48.37
N LEU A 74 -12.62 -2.75 -47.08
CA LEU A 74 -11.99 -1.64 -46.41
C LEU A 74 -10.47 -1.70 -46.66
N PRO A 75 -9.81 -0.56 -46.85
CA PRO A 75 -8.35 -0.49 -47.01
C PRO A 75 -7.59 -0.75 -45.69
N VAL A 76 -8.29 -1.10 -44.61
CA VAL A 76 -7.73 -1.29 -43.27
C VAL A 76 -7.47 -2.78 -43.06
N SER A 77 -6.25 -3.12 -42.63
CA SER A 77 -5.91 -4.49 -42.26
C SER A 77 -6.52 -4.87 -40.90
N THR A 78 -6.77 -6.15 -40.70
CA THR A 78 -7.15 -6.75 -39.40
C THR A 78 -6.24 -6.30 -38.27
N ARG A 79 -4.93 -6.25 -38.51
CA ARG A 79 -3.93 -5.80 -37.54
C ARG A 79 -4.07 -4.30 -37.23
N ALA A 80 -4.28 -3.46 -38.23
CA ALA A 80 -4.47 -2.03 -38.05
C ALA A 80 -5.74 -1.72 -37.23
N LEU A 81 -6.82 -2.48 -37.43
CA LEU A 81 -8.00 -2.36 -36.57
C LEU A 81 -7.68 -2.80 -35.14
N ALA A 82 -7.01 -3.93 -34.92
CA ALA A 82 -6.67 -4.39 -33.58
C ALA A 82 -5.82 -3.37 -32.81
N LEU A 83 -4.83 -2.77 -33.48
CA LEU A 83 -4.02 -1.68 -32.92
C LEU A 83 -4.85 -0.43 -32.61
N SER A 84 -5.77 -0.06 -33.51
CA SER A 84 -6.67 1.07 -33.30
C SER A 84 -7.61 0.84 -32.11
N THR A 85 -8.19 -0.35 -32.00
CA THR A 85 -9.04 -0.75 -30.88
C THR A 85 -8.27 -0.75 -29.57
N LEU A 86 -7.04 -1.28 -29.56
CA LEU A 86 -6.16 -1.25 -28.38
C LEU A 86 -5.87 0.19 -27.95
N ALA A 87 -5.52 1.06 -28.89
CA ALA A 87 -5.23 2.46 -28.62
C ALA A 87 -6.46 3.20 -28.05
N VAL A 88 -7.63 3.02 -28.68
CA VAL A 88 -8.88 3.61 -28.19
C VAL A 88 -9.24 3.09 -26.80
N ALA A 89 -9.17 1.77 -26.58
CA ALA A 89 -9.45 1.19 -25.28
C ALA A 89 -8.51 1.73 -24.21
N THR A 90 -7.20 1.77 -24.48
CA THR A 90 -6.19 2.31 -23.56
C THR A 90 -6.48 3.77 -23.22
N LEU A 91 -6.72 4.62 -24.22
CA LEU A 91 -7.00 6.05 -24.02
C LEU A 91 -8.28 6.28 -23.23
N VAL A 92 -9.36 5.55 -23.55
CA VAL A 92 -10.63 5.63 -22.82
C VAL A 92 -10.45 5.18 -21.37
N THR A 93 -9.77 4.05 -21.13
CA THR A 93 -9.53 3.58 -19.76
C THR A 93 -8.60 4.51 -18.98
N ALA A 94 -7.61 5.12 -19.64
CA ALA A 94 -6.73 6.09 -19.02
C ALA A 94 -7.49 7.37 -18.66
N PHE A 95 -8.36 7.85 -19.55
CA PHE A 95 -9.21 9.01 -19.29
C PHE A 95 -10.16 8.76 -18.11
N LEU A 96 -10.78 7.57 -18.03
CA LEU A 96 -11.76 7.25 -17.00
C LEU A 96 -11.12 6.96 -15.62
N TRP A 97 -9.95 6.29 -15.60
CA TRP A 97 -9.42 5.70 -14.35
C TRP A 97 -7.98 6.07 -14.02
N ALA A 98 -7.18 6.60 -14.95
CA ALA A 98 -5.80 6.95 -14.63
C ALA A 98 -5.73 8.36 -14.01
N PRO A 99 -4.94 8.55 -12.94
CA PRO A 99 -4.59 9.86 -12.43
C PRO A 99 -3.67 10.53 -13.47
N SER A 100 -4.28 11.18 -14.46
CA SER A 100 -3.61 11.84 -15.55
C SER A 100 -4.14 13.27 -15.69
N PRO A 101 -3.34 14.21 -16.21
CA PRO A 101 -3.76 15.62 -16.32
C PRO A 101 -5.04 15.84 -17.14
N LEU A 102 -5.38 14.87 -18.00
CA LEU A 102 -6.54 14.89 -18.87
C LEU A 102 -7.65 13.94 -18.39
N GLY A 103 -7.43 13.17 -17.31
CA GLY A 103 -8.36 12.17 -16.82
C GLY A 103 -9.43 12.75 -15.88
N SER A 104 -10.51 12.00 -15.69
CA SER A 104 -11.60 12.34 -14.76
C SER A 104 -11.29 12.00 -13.30
N THR A 105 -10.16 11.35 -13.04
CA THR A 105 -9.76 10.94 -11.71
C THR A 105 -8.78 11.97 -11.15
N ASP A 106 -9.15 12.59 -10.03
CA ASP A 106 -8.25 13.51 -9.33
C ASP A 106 -6.97 12.78 -8.95
N SER A 107 -5.83 13.34 -9.33
CA SER A 107 -4.54 12.86 -8.84
C SER A 107 -4.43 13.26 -7.39
N TRP A 108 -4.44 12.27 -6.48
CA TRP A 108 -4.16 12.55 -5.08
C TRP A 108 -2.74 13.10 -4.97
N TYR A 109 -2.65 14.38 -4.59
CA TYR A 109 -1.39 15.00 -4.20
C TYR A 109 -1.40 15.09 -2.67
N GLY A 110 -0.42 14.47 -2.03
CA GLY A 110 -0.26 14.60 -0.59
C GLY A 110 0.11 16.05 -0.27
N ASP A 111 -0.83 16.80 0.30
CA ASP A 111 -0.54 18.14 0.81
C ASP A 111 0.47 18.02 1.95
N ARG A 112 1.65 18.64 1.76
CA ARG A 112 2.72 18.68 2.75
C ARG A 112 2.25 19.36 4.04
N ASN A 113 1.29 20.26 3.93
CA ASN A 113 0.74 21.08 4.99
C ASN A 113 -0.67 20.61 5.39
N ASN A 114 -0.98 19.32 5.15
CA ASN A 114 -2.17 18.73 5.73
C ASN A 114 -2.09 18.81 7.27
N VAL A 115 -3.24 19.06 7.90
CA VAL A 115 -3.46 19.06 9.36
C VAL A 115 -2.73 17.91 10.05
N TYR A 116 -2.78 16.68 9.51
CA TYR A 116 -2.04 15.54 10.10
C TYR A 116 -0.53 15.76 10.23
N ALA A 117 0.08 16.38 9.21
CA ALA A 117 1.51 16.61 9.15
C ALA A 117 1.92 17.85 9.96
N GLU A 118 1.09 18.90 9.97
CA GLU A 118 1.33 20.10 10.77
C GLU A 118 1.23 19.80 12.26
N THR A 119 0.14 19.20 12.70
CA THR A 119 -0.06 18.78 14.10
C THR A 119 0.96 17.74 14.58
N ALA A 120 1.48 16.89 13.68
CA ALA A 120 2.56 15.98 14.03
C ALA A 120 3.85 16.76 14.38
N ARG A 121 4.24 17.75 13.55
CA ARG A 121 5.46 18.53 13.76
C ARG A 121 5.45 19.28 15.09
N GLU A 122 4.30 19.82 15.48
CA GLU A 122 4.12 20.51 16.76
C GLU A 122 4.59 19.65 17.95
N LEU A 123 4.18 18.37 18.00
CA LEU A 123 4.59 17.48 19.09
C LEU A 123 5.97 16.83 18.87
N LEU A 124 6.41 16.67 17.61
CA LEU A 124 7.73 16.10 17.32
C LEU A 124 8.88 16.98 17.83
N ASP A 125 8.70 18.31 17.81
CA ASP A 125 9.68 19.27 18.31
C ASP A 125 9.81 19.25 19.85
N GLU A 126 8.82 18.68 20.55
CA GLU A 126 8.85 18.51 22.01
C GLU A 126 9.68 17.30 22.45
N ILE A 127 9.90 16.32 21.55
CA ILE A 127 10.63 15.10 21.85
C ILE A 127 12.15 15.36 21.75
N PRO A 128 12.94 15.11 22.81
CA PRO A 128 14.40 15.24 22.76
C PRO A 128 15.03 14.45 21.60
N ALA A 129 16.16 14.96 21.09
CA ALA A 129 16.81 14.40 19.91
C ALA A 129 17.50 13.04 20.18
N ASP A 130 17.82 12.75 21.44
CA ASP A 130 18.48 11.54 21.93
C ASP A 130 17.52 10.55 22.62
N ALA A 131 16.26 10.95 22.83
CA ALA A 131 15.28 10.11 23.50
C ALA A 131 14.92 8.85 22.69
N VAL A 132 14.68 7.75 23.38
CA VAL A 132 14.17 6.50 22.77
C VAL A 132 12.65 6.57 22.61
N VAL A 133 12.16 6.41 21.39
CA VAL A 133 10.73 6.64 21.06
C VAL A 133 10.07 5.40 20.47
N SER A 134 8.84 5.11 20.88
CA SER A 134 7.93 4.21 20.16
C SER A 134 6.77 5.02 19.57
N ALA A 135 6.70 5.15 18.25
CA ALA A 135 5.73 6.01 17.58
C ALA A 135 4.85 5.25 16.59
N ASN A 136 3.69 5.82 16.26
CA ASN A 136 2.84 5.32 15.18
C ASN A 136 3.64 5.20 13.86
N TYR A 137 3.32 4.19 13.04
CA TYR A 137 4.04 3.89 11.80
C TYR A 137 4.17 5.06 10.82
N ARG A 138 3.24 6.03 10.85
CA ARG A 138 3.29 7.24 10.02
C ARG A 138 4.35 8.24 10.49
N LEU A 139 4.72 8.19 11.77
CA LEU A 139 5.64 9.12 12.43
C LEU A 139 7.06 8.55 12.52
N THR A 140 7.20 7.22 12.64
CA THR A 140 8.49 6.53 12.79
C THR A 140 9.55 7.00 11.77
N PRO A 141 9.26 7.15 10.46
CA PRO A 141 10.26 7.63 9.50
C PRO A 141 10.77 9.05 9.75
N HIS A 142 9.94 9.91 10.36
CA HIS A 142 10.31 11.30 10.68
C HIS A 142 11.22 11.40 11.91
N LEU A 143 11.20 10.39 12.77
CA LEU A 143 12.00 10.30 13.98
C LEU A 143 13.22 9.38 13.81
N ALA A 144 13.40 8.76 12.65
CA ALA A 144 14.41 7.73 12.35
C ALA A 144 15.88 8.20 12.36
N TYR A 145 16.12 9.47 12.66
CA TYR A 145 17.45 10.02 12.89
C TYR A 145 18.00 9.72 14.30
N ARG A 146 17.17 9.18 15.20
CA ARG A 146 17.52 8.77 16.57
C ARG A 146 18.32 7.46 16.59
N GLU A 147 19.10 7.26 17.65
CA GLU A 147 19.86 6.03 17.86
C GLU A 147 18.93 4.82 18.03
N GLU A 148 17.86 4.97 18.81
CA GLU A 148 16.83 3.95 18.99
C GLU A 148 15.45 4.50 18.71
N ILE A 149 14.72 3.80 17.84
CA ILE A 149 13.32 4.09 17.55
C ILE A 149 12.56 2.82 17.19
N TYR A 150 11.29 2.78 17.61
CA TYR A 150 10.39 1.67 17.38
C TYR A 150 9.07 2.13 16.75
N GLN A 151 8.46 1.23 16.00
CA GLN A 151 7.09 1.37 15.54
C GLN A 151 6.17 0.76 16.60
N PHE A 152 5.31 1.57 17.20
CA PHE A 152 4.31 1.11 18.18
C PHE A 152 3.46 -0.03 17.58
N PRO A 153 3.23 -1.15 18.29
CA PRO A 153 3.45 -1.37 19.73
C PRO A 153 4.82 -1.96 20.12
N ASN A 154 5.77 -2.03 19.21
CA ASN A 154 7.13 -2.45 19.55
C ASN A 154 7.81 -1.35 20.39
N PRO A 155 8.64 -1.69 21.38
CA PRO A 155 9.08 -3.04 21.78
C PRO A 155 8.22 -3.70 22.89
N PHE A 156 7.10 -3.09 23.27
CA PHE A 156 6.21 -3.58 24.35
C PHE A 156 5.52 -4.89 23.98
N ARG A 157 5.13 -5.01 22.71
CA ARG A 157 4.68 -6.26 22.11
C ARG A 157 5.25 -6.35 20.71
N VAL A 158 6.04 -7.39 20.45
CA VAL A 158 6.60 -7.66 19.12
C VAL A 158 5.45 -7.90 18.15
N SER A 159 5.37 -7.04 17.14
CA SER A 159 4.44 -7.23 16.04
C SER A 159 5.05 -6.84 14.71
N LEU A 160 5.17 -7.81 13.81
CA LEU A 160 5.81 -7.65 12.50
C LEU A 160 7.22 -7.04 12.61
N TYR A 161 7.96 -7.44 13.65
CA TYR A 161 9.24 -6.83 14.00
C TYR A 161 10.33 -7.89 14.22
N GLY A 162 11.46 -7.73 13.53
CA GLY A 162 12.59 -8.67 13.55
C GLY A 162 12.74 -9.45 12.25
N ALA A 163 13.66 -10.42 12.24
CA ALA A 163 14.00 -11.23 11.06
C ALA A 163 13.11 -12.49 10.92
N ASP A 164 12.38 -12.85 11.97
CA ASP A 164 11.46 -13.98 12.00
C ASP A 164 10.30 -13.72 12.99
N ILE A 165 9.42 -14.72 13.15
CA ILE A 165 8.22 -14.66 13.99
C ILE A 165 8.42 -15.29 15.38
N SER A 166 9.64 -15.68 15.75
CA SER A 166 9.90 -16.42 17.00
C SER A 166 9.56 -15.62 18.27
N LEU A 167 9.60 -14.29 18.15
CA LEU A 167 9.33 -13.35 19.24
C LEU A 167 7.94 -12.71 19.12
N GLU A 168 7.14 -13.03 18.10
CA GLU A 168 5.84 -12.38 17.88
C GLU A 168 4.94 -12.48 19.13
N GLY A 169 4.37 -11.35 19.55
CA GLY A 169 3.56 -11.25 20.76
C GLY A 169 4.33 -11.16 22.07
N SER A 170 5.65 -11.39 22.09
CA SER A 170 6.48 -11.23 23.29
C SER A 170 6.87 -9.76 23.54
N ARG A 171 7.27 -9.43 24.77
CA ARG A 171 7.87 -8.13 25.11
C ARG A 171 9.38 -8.19 25.02
N LEU A 172 10.02 -7.22 24.38
CA LEU A 172 11.48 -7.08 24.37
C LEU A 172 11.91 -6.25 25.59
N VAL A 173 11.94 -6.88 26.76
CA VAL A 173 12.12 -6.22 28.08
C VAL A 173 13.22 -5.16 28.09
N GLU A 174 14.45 -5.52 27.72
CA GLU A 174 15.59 -4.59 27.73
C GLU A 174 15.42 -3.36 26.84
N ARG A 175 14.62 -3.46 25.77
CA ARG A 175 14.33 -2.35 24.85
C ARG A 175 13.11 -1.56 25.31
N ALA A 176 12.09 -2.24 25.82
CA ALA A 176 10.87 -1.63 26.34
C ALA A 176 11.12 -0.73 27.52
N ASP A 177 12.00 -1.15 28.44
CA ASP A 177 12.32 -0.37 29.64
C ASP A 177 13.13 0.89 29.30
N ARG A 178 13.74 0.97 28.11
CA ARG A 178 14.46 2.16 27.62
C ARG A 178 13.55 3.17 26.92
N VAL A 179 12.32 2.82 26.54
CA VAL A 179 11.44 3.75 25.83
C VAL A 179 11.04 4.88 26.76
N GLU A 180 11.35 6.11 26.34
CA GLU A 180 11.08 7.34 27.09
C GLU A 180 9.79 8.02 26.61
N TYR A 181 9.50 7.96 25.31
CA TYR A 181 8.30 8.58 24.75
C TYR A 181 7.49 7.63 23.87
N VAL A 182 6.16 7.77 23.95
CA VAL A 182 5.21 7.11 23.05
C VAL A 182 4.34 8.16 22.37
N MET A 183 4.27 8.11 21.03
CA MET A 183 3.43 9.03 20.25
C MET A 183 2.48 8.27 19.34
N ILE A 184 1.18 8.37 19.63
CA ILE A 184 0.11 7.62 18.97
C ILE A 184 -1.08 8.53 18.63
N PRO A 185 -1.94 8.17 17.66
CA PRO A 185 -3.09 8.99 17.33
C PRO A 185 -4.11 9.02 18.49
N ALA A 186 -4.88 10.12 18.58
CA ALA A 186 -5.97 10.26 19.53
C ALA A 186 -7.18 9.38 19.17
N ASP A 187 -7.44 9.20 17.87
CA ASP A 187 -8.41 8.23 17.35
C ASP A 187 -7.72 6.88 17.15
N GLN A 188 -7.95 5.97 18.11
CA GLN A 188 -7.26 4.69 18.19
C GLN A 188 -8.19 3.56 17.72
N ASP A 189 -7.68 2.66 16.88
CA ASP A 189 -8.40 1.44 16.56
C ASP A 189 -8.40 0.47 17.76
N ALA A 190 -9.31 -0.51 17.76
CA ALA A 190 -9.49 -1.42 18.88
C ALA A 190 -8.23 -2.21 19.27
N GLN A 191 -7.34 -2.50 18.30
CA GLN A 191 -6.10 -3.23 18.56
C GLN A 191 -5.06 -2.31 19.21
N LEU A 192 -4.90 -1.09 18.68
CA LEU A 192 -4.02 -0.08 19.23
C LEU A 192 -4.46 0.32 20.65
N ILE A 193 -5.76 0.40 20.92
CA ILE A 193 -6.30 0.60 22.28
C ILE A 193 -5.86 -0.53 23.21
N ALA A 194 -5.96 -1.80 22.79
CA ALA A 194 -5.57 -2.93 23.62
C ALA A 194 -4.07 -2.92 23.95
N ASP A 195 -3.23 -2.62 22.95
CA ASP A 195 -1.79 -2.53 23.13
C ASP A 195 -1.38 -1.34 24.00
N TRP A 196 -2.08 -0.21 23.86
CA TRP A 196 -1.85 0.98 24.67
C TRP A 196 -2.30 0.77 26.12
N LEU A 197 -3.51 0.27 26.34
CA LEU A 197 -4.04 -0.02 27.68
C LEU A 197 -3.17 -1.00 28.46
N ALA A 198 -2.45 -1.89 27.76
CA ALA A 198 -1.53 -2.81 28.40
C ALA A 198 -0.36 -2.09 29.09
N ILE A 199 0.06 -0.92 28.62
CA ILE A 199 1.21 -0.19 29.18
C ILE A 199 0.85 1.20 29.73
N ALA A 200 -0.40 1.66 29.58
CA ALA A 200 -0.80 3.04 29.82
C ALA A 200 -0.46 3.53 31.24
N ASP A 201 -0.54 2.68 32.26
CA ASP A 201 -0.22 3.06 33.65
C ASP A 201 1.25 3.50 33.83
N ALA A 202 2.14 3.07 32.94
CA ALA A 202 3.56 3.39 32.95
C ALA A 202 3.93 4.68 32.21
N PHE A 203 2.94 5.42 31.70
CA PHE A 203 3.14 6.60 30.88
C PHE A 203 2.18 7.74 31.25
N ASP A 204 2.74 8.94 31.37
CA ASP A 204 1.97 10.16 31.63
C ASP A 204 1.76 10.93 30.33
N GLU A 205 0.55 11.47 30.13
CA GLU A 205 0.28 12.35 28.99
C GLU A 205 0.95 13.71 29.21
N VAL A 206 1.86 14.10 28.32
CA VAL A 206 2.60 15.37 28.42
C VAL A 206 2.10 16.41 27.44
N ALA A 207 1.61 15.98 26.27
CA ALA A 207 1.03 16.87 25.28
C ALA A 207 -0.01 16.16 24.41
N ARG A 208 -0.98 16.93 23.93
CA ARG A 208 -2.00 16.46 22.98
C ARG A 208 -2.44 17.57 22.04
N ASN A 209 -2.83 17.16 20.85
CA ASN A 209 -3.61 17.99 19.93
C ASN A 209 -4.81 17.20 19.40
N GLU A 210 -5.45 17.70 18.35
CA GLU A 210 -6.66 17.08 17.80
C GLU A 210 -6.42 15.68 17.21
N ILE A 211 -5.18 15.36 16.83
CA ILE A 211 -4.84 14.14 16.07
C ILE A 211 -3.89 13.23 16.84
N TRP A 212 -2.95 13.78 17.60
CA TRP A 212 -1.84 13.07 18.21
C TRP A 212 -1.79 13.30 19.71
N ILE A 213 -1.33 12.27 20.43
CA ILE A 213 -1.04 12.33 21.86
C ILE A 213 0.40 11.90 22.07
N LEU A 214 1.13 12.67 22.87
CA LEU A 214 2.49 12.39 23.30
C LEU A 214 2.47 12.00 24.78
N TYR A 215 3.07 10.86 25.06
CA TYR A 215 3.22 10.32 26.39
C TYR A 215 4.70 10.20 26.76
N GLU A 216 5.02 10.48 28.02
CA GLU A 216 6.35 10.34 28.62
C GLU A 216 6.35 9.21 29.64
N ARG A 217 7.44 8.46 29.69
CA ARG A 217 7.63 7.32 30.58
C ARG A 217 7.66 7.79 32.04
N ASN A 218 6.81 7.21 32.88
CA ASN A 218 6.86 7.41 34.33
C ASN A 218 7.79 6.38 34.99
N PRO A 219 9.02 6.74 35.40
CA PRO A 219 10.00 5.78 35.89
C PRO A 219 9.58 5.09 37.21
N ASP A 220 8.61 5.63 37.95
CA ASP A 220 8.13 5.07 39.21
C ASP A 220 7.17 3.88 39.03
N VAL A 221 6.64 3.69 37.82
CA VAL A 221 5.72 2.59 37.48
C VAL A 221 6.45 1.57 36.61
N GLU A 222 6.53 0.31 37.04
CA GLU A 222 7.11 -0.76 36.22
C GLU A 222 6.20 -1.12 35.03
N LEU A 223 6.81 -1.42 33.88
CA LEU A 223 6.08 -1.96 32.74
C LEU A 223 5.61 -3.39 33.05
N PRO A 224 4.39 -3.77 32.63
CA PRO A 224 3.89 -5.12 32.88
C PRO A 224 4.76 -6.20 32.22
N GLY A 225 4.85 -7.34 32.91
CA GLY A 225 5.64 -8.52 32.51
C GLY A 225 5.14 -9.20 31.25
#